data_AF-A0AAV9GX32-F1
#
_entry.id   AF-A0AAV9GX32-F1
#
_cell.length_a   1.000
_cell.length_b   1.000
_cell.length_c   1.000
_cell.angle_alpha   90.00
_cell.angle_beta   90.00
_cell.angle_gamma   90.00
#
_symmetry.space_group_name_H-M   'P 1'
#
loop_
_entity.id
_entity.type
_entity.pdbx_description
1 polymer ?
#
loop_
_entity_poly.entity_id
_entity_poly.type
_entity_poly.pdbx_seq_one_letter_code
_entity_poly.pdbx_strand_id
1 'polypeptide(L)'
;MSSQLSDTSTLFERPLSDSQLSSQLSDFLTGSQPDPLKPDNLQNALSSGWASYLNAQHTGREVATLKRHLDEQVRQLSSSLTLMKRDFLDHQRLVTTTVAEAKEISEQLRSELRQLGPLRDALPPLRQEVRSNQEQVTNAIADMAERVGMLQGKMEGTDIVVSADINSIRQQYSTALEAIRSLQEEIRGLRAEKIAVEQKVAAIESQVGTIDARQELPEGGIELLNRLLLRQDELVHALEGLGNEINPAQDPSGNNANHPSGNNANHPSGEDDDALPCTVVNTQPPPETGNRTLSAKTPSPQTRRRRASNESRKSETKRAPPPPGSDLKTLLLHYREEYERKRPMSEVTFIWTFIDAIDDRALSTHVQTSLAAVSPRWVSVMPNLRRRPSGRYISIRKGLRWKDFQKALLKMPPMSASKKAEEVTRE
;
A
#
# COMPACT_ATOMS: atom_id res chain seq x y z
N MET A 1 5.16 -33.73 -55.80
CA MET A 1 4.17 -34.09 -56.84
C MET A 1 4.81 -33.76 -58.18
N SER A 2 5.35 -34.78 -58.82
CA SER A 2 6.10 -34.68 -60.08
C SER A 2 5.12 -34.80 -61.23
N SER A 3 4.81 -33.68 -61.88
CA SER A 3 4.02 -33.69 -63.12
C SER A 3 4.96 -33.87 -64.29
N GLN A 4 4.84 -35.03 -64.93
CA GLN A 4 5.36 -35.33 -66.26
C GLN A 4 4.76 -34.32 -67.23
N LEU A 5 5.62 -33.54 -67.90
CA LEU A 5 5.22 -32.75 -69.07
C LEU A 5 5.81 -33.43 -70.30
N SER A 6 4.87 -33.82 -71.14
CA SER A 6 4.97 -34.68 -72.30
C SER A 6 5.87 -34.14 -73.40
N ASP A 7 6.55 -35.09 -74.05
CA ASP A 7 7.16 -34.94 -75.37
C ASP A 7 6.10 -34.57 -76.41
N THR A 8 6.20 -33.38 -76.99
CA THR A 8 5.49 -32.98 -78.22
C THR A 8 6.49 -32.42 -79.22
N SER A 9 7.28 -33.31 -79.82
CA SER A 9 8.23 -32.98 -80.90
C SER A 9 8.17 -34.03 -82.01
N THR A 10 7.05 -34.12 -82.72
CA THR A 10 6.96 -34.90 -83.98
C THR A 10 5.86 -34.36 -84.89
N LEU A 11 5.91 -33.08 -85.28
CA LEU A 11 5.06 -32.61 -86.37
C LEU A 11 5.69 -31.42 -87.10
N PHE A 12 6.77 -31.67 -87.84
CA PHE A 12 7.10 -30.81 -88.97
C PHE A 12 7.36 -31.67 -90.20
N GLU A 13 6.52 -31.38 -91.18
CA GLU A 13 6.28 -32.11 -92.41
C GLU A 13 7.51 -32.20 -93.32
N ARG A 14 7.48 -33.25 -94.15
CA ARG A 14 8.43 -33.55 -95.24
C ARG A 14 8.68 -32.32 -96.12
N PRO A 15 9.95 -32.01 -96.47
CA PRO A 15 10.20 -31.11 -97.59
C PRO A 15 9.65 -31.75 -98.88
N LEU A 16 8.87 -30.96 -99.63
CA LEU A 16 8.46 -31.30 -101.00
C LEU A 16 9.70 -31.69 -101.79
N SER A 17 9.65 -32.90 -102.34
CA SER A 17 10.73 -33.53 -103.07
C SER A 17 11.02 -32.74 -104.36
N ASP A 18 12.30 -32.53 -104.69
CA ASP A 18 12.80 -31.89 -105.92
C ASP A 18 12.23 -32.48 -107.23
N SER A 19 11.53 -33.62 -107.15
CA SER A 19 10.88 -34.30 -108.27
C SER A 19 9.67 -33.55 -108.88
N GLN A 20 9.01 -32.64 -108.15
CA GLN A 20 7.90 -31.85 -108.72
C GLN A 20 8.35 -30.63 -109.55
N LEU A 21 9.53 -30.06 -109.25
CA LEU A 21 10.09 -28.97 -110.04
C LEU A 21 10.69 -29.49 -111.36
N SER A 22 11.21 -30.72 -111.36
CA SER A 22 11.76 -31.36 -112.56
C SER A 22 10.69 -31.71 -113.60
N SER A 23 9.47 -32.05 -113.17
CA SER A 23 8.36 -32.39 -114.07
C SER A 23 7.79 -31.15 -114.80
N GLN A 24 7.69 -29.99 -114.15
CA GLN A 24 7.25 -28.75 -114.82
C GLN A 24 8.28 -28.18 -115.80
N LEU A 25 9.58 -28.37 -115.56
CA LEU A 25 10.62 -28.00 -116.53
C LEU A 25 10.66 -28.94 -117.73
N SER A 26 10.30 -30.21 -117.55
CA SER A 26 10.26 -31.21 -118.63
C SER A 26 9.11 -30.95 -119.60
N ASP A 27 7.94 -30.54 -119.11
CA ASP A 27 6.79 -30.16 -119.95
C ASP A 27 7.03 -28.88 -120.75
N PHE A 28 7.84 -27.94 -120.23
CA PHE A 28 8.26 -26.75 -120.97
C PHE A 28 9.23 -27.05 -122.12
N LEU A 29 10.00 -28.14 -122.01
CA LEU A 29 10.97 -28.56 -123.03
C LEU A 29 10.39 -29.54 -124.06
N THR A 30 9.23 -30.15 -123.80
CA THR A 30 8.61 -31.16 -124.68
C THR A 30 7.28 -30.74 -125.33
N GLY A 31 6.74 -29.57 -124.98
CA GLY A 31 5.51 -29.02 -125.55
C GLY A 31 5.70 -28.22 -126.85
N SER A 32 5.47 -28.87 -127.98
CA SER A 32 5.04 -28.32 -129.28
C SER A 32 6.04 -27.47 -130.09
N GLN A 33 6.29 -27.96 -131.29
CA GLN A 33 7.02 -27.37 -132.41
C GLN A 33 6.70 -25.87 -132.62
N PRO A 34 7.70 -24.97 -132.67
CA PRO A 34 7.47 -23.55 -132.87
C PRO A 34 7.17 -23.28 -134.34
N ASP A 35 5.97 -22.74 -134.62
CA ASP A 35 5.68 -22.05 -135.88
C ASP A 35 6.63 -20.84 -136.02
N PRO A 36 7.46 -20.77 -137.07
CA PRO A 36 8.33 -19.65 -137.30
C PRO A 36 7.47 -18.52 -137.86
N LEU A 37 7.21 -17.46 -137.08
CA LEU A 37 6.95 -16.07 -137.54
C LEU A 37 6.24 -15.14 -136.51
N LYS A 38 6.29 -15.40 -135.19
CA LYS A 38 5.89 -14.37 -134.19
C LYS A 38 6.94 -14.17 -133.08
N PRO A 39 7.78 -13.11 -133.15
CA PRO A 39 8.79 -12.81 -132.12
C PRO A 39 8.20 -12.51 -130.72
N ASP A 40 6.90 -12.19 -130.64
CA ASP A 40 6.23 -11.81 -129.39
C ASP A 40 6.06 -12.99 -128.40
N ASN A 41 5.95 -14.23 -128.89
CA ASN A 41 5.75 -15.41 -128.01
C ASN A 41 6.99 -15.74 -127.18
N LEU A 42 8.19 -15.56 -127.76
CA LEU A 42 9.45 -15.80 -127.05
C LEU A 42 9.73 -14.72 -126.01
N GLN A 43 9.39 -13.46 -126.32
CA GLN A 43 9.48 -12.37 -125.34
C GLN A 43 8.52 -12.57 -124.16
N ASN A 44 7.30 -13.03 -124.41
CA ASN A 44 6.33 -13.34 -123.36
C ASN A 44 6.78 -14.50 -122.47
N ALA A 45 7.29 -15.59 -123.06
CA ALA A 45 7.81 -16.74 -122.31
C ALA A 45 9.05 -16.38 -121.46
N LEU A 46 9.95 -15.55 -121.99
CA LEU A 46 11.09 -15.02 -121.23
C LEU A 46 10.63 -14.09 -120.11
N SER A 47 9.71 -13.16 -120.38
CA SER A 47 9.15 -12.26 -119.37
C SER A 47 8.47 -13.03 -118.23
N SER A 48 7.67 -14.06 -118.55
CA SER A 48 7.05 -14.92 -117.55
C SER A 48 8.09 -15.76 -116.79
N GLY A 49 9.13 -16.26 -117.47
CA GLY A 49 10.22 -16.99 -116.85
C GLY A 49 11.01 -16.13 -115.86
N TRP A 50 11.31 -14.89 -116.24
CA TRP A 50 11.97 -13.91 -115.37
C TRP A 50 11.09 -13.48 -114.20
N ALA A 51 9.80 -13.20 -114.43
CA ALA A 51 8.87 -12.88 -113.35
C ALA A 51 8.74 -14.04 -112.36
N SER A 52 8.65 -15.29 -112.85
CA SER A 52 8.64 -16.49 -112.01
C SER A 52 9.95 -16.67 -111.24
N TYR A 53 11.10 -16.50 -111.89
CA TYR A 53 12.41 -16.58 -111.24
C TYR A 53 12.57 -15.52 -110.14
N LEU A 54 12.21 -14.27 -110.43
CA LEU A 54 12.28 -13.19 -109.46
C LEU A 54 11.31 -13.40 -108.30
N ASN A 55 10.10 -13.91 -108.57
CA ASN A 55 9.14 -14.26 -107.54
C ASN A 55 9.66 -15.41 -106.65
N ALA A 56 10.24 -16.46 -107.24
CA ALA A 56 10.84 -17.57 -106.49
C ALA A 56 12.02 -17.10 -105.61
N GLN A 57 12.85 -16.17 -106.11
CA GLN A 57 13.91 -15.53 -105.33
C GLN A 57 13.36 -14.69 -104.18
N HIS A 58 12.28 -13.94 -104.43
CA HIS A 58 11.61 -13.15 -103.39
C HIS A 58 11.02 -14.05 -102.30
N THR A 59 10.22 -15.05 -102.67
CA THR A 59 9.65 -16.02 -101.72
C THR A 59 10.74 -16.77 -100.96
N GLY A 60 11.85 -17.12 -101.61
CA GLY A 60 13.00 -17.76 -100.94
C GLY A 60 13.62 -16.87 -99.86
N ARG A 61 13.74 -15.56 -100.11
CA ARG A 61 14.23 -14.59 -99.12
C ARG A 61 13.24 -14.42 -97.98
N GLU A 62 11.94 -14.33 -98.27
CA GLU A 62 10.89 -14.22 -97.26
C GLU A 62 10.88 -15.44 -96.35
N VAL A 63 10.89 -16.66 -96.92
CA VAL A 63 10.99 -17.91 -96.16
C VAL A 63 12.26 -17.92 -95.31
N ALA A 64 13.40 -17.49 -95.83
CA ALA A 64 14.64 -17.41 -95.05
C ALA A 64 14.56 -16.37 -93.92
N THR A 65 13.87 -15.23 -94.12
CA THR A 65 13.65 -14.23 -93.07
C THR A 65 12.69 -14.71 -91.99
N LEU A 66 11.59 -15.36 -92.38
CA LEU A 66 10.61 -15.93 -91.47
C LEU A 66 11.24 -17.06 -90.65
N LYS A 67 12.02 -17.94 -91.28
CA LYS A 67 12.78 -18.97 -90.58
C LYS A 67 13.73 -18.37 -89.55
N ARG A 68 14.53 -17.37 -89.94
CA ARG A 68 15.42 -16.67 -88.99
C ARG A 68 14.67 -16.02 -87.83
N HIS A 69 13.50 -15.45 -88.09
CA HIS A 69 12.66 -14.86 -87.05
C HIS A 69 12.10 -15.92 -86.09
N LEU A 70 11.62 -17.05 -86.63
CA LEU A 70 11.14 -18.17 -85.84
C LEU A 70 12.26 -18.76 -84.98
N ASP A 71 13.44 -18.99 -85.55
CA ASP A 71 14.62 -19.50 -84.84
C ASP A 71 15.01 -18.56 -83.69
N GLU A 72 14.96 -17.25 -83.92
CA GLU A 72 15.23 -16.24 -82.90
C GLU A 72 14.16 -16.22 -81.80
N GLN A 73 12.86 -16.34 -82.15
CA GLN A 73 11.79 -16.46 -81.15
C GLN A 73 11.91 -17.73 -80.31
N VAL A 74 12.24 -18.86 -80.94
CA VAL A 74 12.49 -20.13 -80.23
C VAL A 74 13.67 -19.99 -79.27
N ARG A 75 14.74 -19.32 -79.70
CA ARG A 75 15.91 -19.03 -78.86
C ARG A 75 15.54 -18.14 -77.67
N GLN A 76 14.75 -17.08 -77.90
CA GLN A 76 14.27 -16.17 -76.85
C GLN A 76 13.38 -16.90 -75.84
N LEU A 77 12.40 -17.68 -76.30
CA LEU A 77 11.52 -18.48 -75.44
C LEU A 77 12.30 -19.52 -74.64
N SER A 78 13.27 -20.20 -75.27
CA SER A 78 14.14 -21.15 -74.58
C SER A 78 14.96 -20.49 -73.47
N SER A 79 15.49 -19.28 -73.72
CA SER A 79 16.22 -18.51 -72.71
C SER A 79 15.31 -18.00 -71.58
N SER A 80 14.08 -17.60 -71.89
CA SER A 80 13.10 -17.18 -70.90
C SER A 80 12.66 -18.36 -70.03
N LEU A 81 12.46 -19.53 -70.63
CA LEU A 81 12.09 -20.77 -69.93
C LEU A 81 13.22 -21.24 -68.98
N THR A 82 14.48 -21.14 -69.39
CA THR A 82 15.60 -21.52 -68.52
C THR A 82 15.76 -20.56 -67.34
N LEU A 83 15.54 -19.25 -67.55
CA LEU A 83 15.51 -18.26 -66.47
C LEU A 83 14.36 -18.53 -65.49
N MET A 84 13.14 -18.71 -66.00
CA MET A 84 11.97 -19.01 -65.16
C MET A 84 12.16 -20.29 -64.34
N LYS A 85 12.75 -21.34 -64.94
CA LYS A 85 13.07 -22.58 -64.24
C LYS A 85 14.09 -22.37 -63.12
N ARG A 86 15.10 -21.52 -63.35
CA ARG A 86 16.07 -21.16 -62.33
C ARG A 86 15.40 -20.38 -61.19
N ASP A 87 14.63 -19.35 -61.51
CA ASP A 87 13.92 -18.53 -60.52
C ASP A 87 12.95 -19.38 -59.67
N PHE A 88 12.27 -20.34 -60.30
CA PHE A 88 11.42 -21.30 -59.60
C PHE A 88 12.22 -22.15 -58.60
N LEU A 89 13.40 -22.66 -58.98
CA LEU A 89 14.24 -23.45 -58.09
C LEU A 89 14.81 -22.60 -56.94
N ASP A 90 15.20 -21.36 -57.21
CA ASP A 90 15.69 -20.43 -56.18
C ASP A 90 14.56 -20.07 -55.20
N HIS A 91 13.33 -19.84 -55.70
CA HIS A 91 12.16 -19.64 -54.86
C HIS A 91 11.81 -20.88 -54.04
N GLN A 92 11.87 -22.08 -54.63
CA GLN A 92 11.64 -23.33 -53.92
C GLN A 92 12.65 -23.54 -52.79
N ARG A 93 13.92 -23.18 -53.00
CA ARG A 93 14.96 -23.21 -51.96
C ARG A 93 14.64 -22.24 -50.83
N LEU A 94 14.28 -20.98 -51.17
CA LEU A 94 13.91 -19.97 -50.17
C LEU A 94 12.69 -20.38 -49.34
N VAL A 95 11.67 -20.97 -49.97
CA VAL A 95 10.50 -21.50 -49.26
C VAL A 95 10.93 -22.65 -48.33
N THR A 96 11.84 -23.51 -48.78
CA THR A 96 12.32 -24.63 -47.94
C THR A 96 13.12 -24.14 -46.73
N THR A 97 13.97 -23.10 -46.90
CA THR A 97 14.74 -22.53 -45.80
C THR A 97 13.85 -21.81 -44.79
N THR A 98 12.92 -20.96 -45.26
CA THR A 98 11.97 -20.25 -44.38
C THR A 98 11.05 -21.21 -43.61
N VAL A 99 10.63 -22.32 -44.23
CA VAL A 99 9.87 -23.38 -43.54
C VAL A 99 10.71 -24.07 -42.46
N ALA A 100 12.01 -24.26 -42.68
CA ALA A 100 12.91 -24.84 -41.68
C ALA A 100 13.11 -23.89 -40.49
N GLU A 101 13.36 -22.60 -40.76
CA GLU A 101 13.49 -21.55 -39.73
C GLU A 101 12.21 -21.42 -38.90
N ALA A 102 11.04 -21.39 -39.53
CA ALA A 102 9.76 -21.34 -38.81
C ALA A 102 9.53 -22.55 -37.90
N LYS A 103 9.98 -23.75 -38.32
CA LYS A 103 9.91 -24.96 -37.49
C LYS A 103 10.86 -24.87 -36.30
N GLU A 104 12.07 -24.37 -36.49
CA GLU A 104 13.04 -24.16 -35.42
C GLU A 104 12.51 -23.19 -34.36
N ILE A 105 11.98 -22.03 -34.80
CA ILE A 105 11.34 -21.04 -33.91
C ILE A 105 10.16 -21.67 -33.16
N SER A 106 9.32 -22.46 -33.84
CA SER A 106 8.20 -23.14 -33.19
C SER A 106 8.63 -24.14 -32.12
N GLU A 107 9.73 -24.87 -32.33
CA GLU A 107 10.26 -25.80 -31.33
C GLU A 107 10.92 -25.07 -30.16
N GLN A 108 11.62 -23.96 -30.44
CA GLN A 108 12.18 -23.09 -29.40
C GLN A 108 11.07 -22.56 -28.49
N LEU A 109 9.99 -22.00 -29.07
CA LEU A 109 8.83 -21.51 -28.30
C LEU A 109 8.17 -22.62 -27.48
N ARG A 110 8.04 -23.84 -28.01
CA ARG A 110 7.52 -24.99 -27.24
C ARG A 110 8.43 -25.34 -26.07
N SER A 111 9.74 -25.28 -26.25
CA SER A 111 10.71 -25.56 -25.18
C SER A 111 10.65 -24.50 -24.08
N GLU A 112 10.56 -23.21 -24.42
CA GLU A 112 10.40 -22.12 -23.47
C GLU A 112 9.08 -22.24 -22.69
N LEU A 113 8.00 -22.60 -23.39
CA LEU A 113 6.69 -22.80 -22.76
C LEU A 113 6.67 -24.01 -21.80
N ARG A 114 7.46 -25.06 -22.06
CA ARG A 114 7.70 -26.14 -21.09
C ARG A 114 8.51 -25.67 -19.89
N GLN A 115 9.51 -24.81 -20.08
CA GLN A 115 10.27 -24.24 -18.96
C GLN A 115 9.43 -23.35 -18.04
N LEU A 116 8.35 -22.76 -18.57
CA LEU A 116 7.36 -22.02 -17.76
C LEU A 116 6.41 -22.94 -16.96
N GLY A 117 6.32 -24.23 -17.29
CA GLY A 117 5.47 -25.21 -16.60
C GLY A 117 5.76 -25.30 -15.09
N PRO A 118 7.00 -25.56 -14.67
CA PRO A 118 7.37 -25.61 -13.25
C PRO A 118 7.04 -24.33 -12.47
N LEU A 119 7.19 -23.15 -13.10
CA LEU A 119 6.82 -21.87 -12.48
C LEU A 119 5.31 -21.76 -12.27
N ARG A 120 4.52 -22.25 -13.23
CA ARG A 120 3.06 -22.33 -13.12
C ARG A 120 2.65 -23.29 -11.99
N ASP A 121 3.35 -24.40 -11.83
CA ASP A 121 3.07 -25.42 -10.81
C ASP A 121 3.57 -25.02 -9.41
N ALA A 122 4.58 -24.15 -9.31
CA ALA A 122 5.07 -23.58 -8.06
C ALA A 122 4.17 -22.45 -7.51
N LEU A 123 3.30 -21.87 -8.34
CA LEU A 123 2.43 -20.75 -7.92
C LEU A 123 1.32 -21.17 -6.93
N PRO A 124 0.62 -22.31 -7.09
CA PRO A 124 -0.36 -22.80 -6.11
C PRO A 124 0.19 -23.05 -4.70
N PRO A 125 1.31 -23.78 -4.47
CA PRO A 125 1.82 -24.00 -3.13
C PRO A 125 2.27 -22.70 -2.48
N LEU A 126 2.91 -21.78 -3.22
CA LEU A 126 3.26 -20.45 -2.71
C LEU A 126 2.02 -19.64 -2.28
N ARG A 127 0.93 -19.71 -3.05
CA ARG A 127 -0.34 -19.07 -2.67
C ARG A 127 -0.95 -19.70 -1.42
N GLN A 128 -0.81 -21.01 -1.25
CA GLN A 128 -1.29 -21.71 -0.06
C GLN A 128 -0.47 -21.32 1.17
N GLU A 129 0.86 -21.24 1.05
CA GLU A 129 1.75 -20.78 2.11
C GLU A 129 1.44 -19.34 2.53
N VAL A 130 1.21 -18.44 1.57
CA VAL A 130 0.81 -17.05 1.87
C VAL A 130 -0.52 -17.00 2.64
N ARG A 131 -1.50 -17.86 2.30
CA ARG A 131 -2.77 -17.94 3.05
C ARG A 131 -2.56 -18.49 4.46
N SER A 132 -1.80 -19.57 4.60
CA SER A 132 -1.47 -20.15 5.90
C SER A 132 -0.76 -19.13 6.79
N ASN A 133 0.23 -18.41 6.26
CA ASN A 133 0.95 -17.38 7.00
C ASN A 133 0.03 -16.21 7.38
N GLN A 134 -0.89 -15.83 6.49
CA GLN A 134 -1.89 -14.81 6.80
C GLN A 134 -2.80 -15.25 7.95
N GLU A 135 -3.29 -16.49 7.95
CA GLU A 135 -4.12 -17.05 9.02
C GLU A 135 -3.36 -17.12 10.35
N GLN A 136 -2.10 -17.56 10.34
CA GLN A 136 -1.23 -17.58 11.52
C GLN A 136 -1.04 -16.17 12.11
N VAL A 137 -0.77 -15.18 11.27
CA VAL A 137 -0.61 -13.77 11.71
C VAL A 137 -1.93 -13.24 12.27
N THR A 138 -3.07 -13.52 11.65
CA THR A 138 -4.37 -13.09 12.19
C THR A 138 -4.70 -13.71 13.53
N ASN A 139 -4.37 -15.00 13.71
CA ASN A 139 -4.56 -15.68 15.00
C ASN A 139 -3.64 -15.12 16.08
N ALA A 140 -2.37 -14.85 15.75
CA ALA A 140 -1.44 -14.21 16.68
C ALA A 140 -1.89 -12.79 17.09
N ILE A 141 -2.45 -12.02 16.15
CA ILE A 141 -3.03 -10.70 16.45
C ILE A 141 -4.23 -10.84 17.39
N ALA A 142 -5.10 -11.84 17.18
CA ALA A 142 -6.25 -12.08 18.05
C ALA A 142 -5.82 -12.46 19.48
N ASP A 143 -4.85 -13.38 19.64
CA ASP A 143 -4.29 -13.76 20.95
C ASP A 143 -3.65 -12.55 21.66
N MET A 144 -2.86 -11.75 20.95
CA MET A 144 -2.29 -10.53 21.53
C MET A 144 -3.36 -9.52 21.95
N ALA A 145 -4.42 -9.35 21.15
CA ALA A 145 -5.53 -8.45 21.50
C ALA A 145 -6.28 -8.93 22.76
N GLU A 146 -6.50 -10.24 22.89
CA GLU A 146 -7.10 -10.83 24.09
C GLU A 146 -6.21 -10.63 25.33
N ARG A 147 -4.90 -10.87 25.22
CA ARG A 147 -3.95 -10.62 26.31
C ARG A 147 -3.90 -9.17 26.74
N VAL A 148 -3.92 -8.24 25.80
CA VAL A 148 -3.99 -6.79 26.09
C VAL A 148 -5.30 -6.47 26.82
N GLY A 149 -6.44 -7.02 26.38
CA GLY A 149 -7.72 -6.87 27.08
C GLY A 149 -7.68 -7.39 28.51
N MET A 150 -7.10 -8.57 28.74
CA MET A 150 -6.94 -9.12 30.09
C MET A 150 -6.04 -8.26 30.98
N LEU A 151 -4.91 -7.77 30.45
CA LEU A 151 -4.00 -6.90 31.19
C LEU A 151 -4.64 -5.55 31.53
N GLN A 152 -5.40 -4.98 30.58
CA GLN A 152 -6.16 -3.76 30.82
C GLN A 152 -7.20 -3.95 31.94
N GLY A 153 -7.93 -5.07 31.93
CA GLY A 153 -8.88 -5.41 33.00
C GLY A 153 -8.20 -5.60 34.36
N LYS A 154 -7.01 -6.22 34.41
CA LYS A 154 -6.22 -6.33 35.65
C LYS A 154 -5.79 -4.97 36.17
N MET A 155 -5.31 -4.08 35.29
CA MET A 155 -4.89 -2.74 35.64
C MET A 155 -6.05 -1.89 36.18
N GLU A 156 -7.22 -1.95 35.54
CA GLU A 156 -8.44 -1.29 36.02
C GLU A 156 -8.88 -1.86 37.38
N GLY A 157 -8.77 -3.17 37.57
CA GLY A 157 -9.00 -3.82 38.86
C GLY A 157 -8.05 -3.31 39.94
N THR A 158 -6.75 -3.18 39.66
CA THR A 158 -5.78 -2.62 40.61
C THR A 158 -6.04 -1.14 40.92
N ASP A 159 -6.44 -0.34 39.93
CA ASP A 159 -6.77 1.07 40.14
C ASP A 159 -7.98 1.25 41.06
N ILE A 160 -8.99 0.38 40.96
CA ILE A 160 -10.15 0.38 41.85
C ILE A 160 -9.72 0.06 43.29
N VAL A 161 -8.91 -0.99 43.48
CA VAL A 161 -8.42 -1.39 44.81
C VAL A 161 -7.57 -0.27 45.43
N VAL A 162 -6.60 0.26 44.69
CA VAL A 162 -5.74 1.36 45.16
C VAL A 162 -6.57 2.60 45.50
N SER A 163 -7.57 2.93 44.70
CA SER A 163 -8.46 4.07 44.97
C SER A 163 -9.29 3.85 46.25
N ALA A 164 -9.77 2.63 46.49
CA ALA A 164 -10.48 2.28 47.71
C ALA A 164 -9.56 2.37 48.94
N ASP A 165 -8.33 1.86 48.85
CA ASP A 165 -7.34 1.92 49.92
C ASP A 165 -6.94 3.37 50.26
N ILE A 166 -6.70 4.20 49.24
CA ILE A 166 -6.40 5.64 49.44
C ILE A 166 -7.56 6.33 50.17
N ASN A 167 -8.81 6.05 49.80
CA ASN A 167 -9.98 6.63 50.47
C ASN A 167 -10.09 6.14 51.92
N SER A 168 -9.85 4.86 52.17
CA SER A 168 -9.81 4.28 53.52
C SER A 168 -8.74 4.95 54.40
N ILE A 169 -7.51 5.07 53.89
CA ILE A 169 -6.40 5.75 54.57
C ILE A 169 -6.74 7.21 54.85
N ARG A 170 -7.32 7.92 53.88
CA ARG A 170 -7.75 9.31 54.04
C ARG A 170 -8.79 9.46 55.15
N GLN A 171 -9.74 8.53 55.25
CA GLN A 171 -10.76 8.51 56.29
C GLN A 171 -10.18 8.18 57.67
N GLN A 172 -9.22 7.26 57.74
CA GLN A 172 -8.48 6.99 58.98
C GLN A 172 -7.73 8.24 59.44
N TYR A 173 -7.06 8.94 58.52
CA TYR A 173 -6.33 10.17 58.82
C TYR A 173 -7.25 11.30 59.31
N SER A 174 -8.42 11.49 58.69
CA SER A 174 -9.39 12.50 59.16
C SER A 174 -9.91 12.18 60.56
N THR A 175 -10.18 10.89 60.84
CA THR A 175 -10.65 10.44 62.16
C THR A 175 -9.58 10.66 63.23
N ALA A 176 -8.32 10.36 62.91
CA ALA A 176 -7.19 10.60 63.81
C ALA A 176 -6.98 12.10 64.10
N LEU A 177 -7.10 12.97 63.08
CA LEU A 177 -7.04 14.42 63.28
C LEU A 177 -8.16 14.94 64.19
N GLU A 178 -9.37 14.39 64.06
CA GLU A 178 -10.50 14.76 64.90
C GLU A 178 -10.32 14.31 66.35
N ALA A 179 -9.75 13.12 66.56
CA ALA A 179 -9.35 12.65 67.89
C ALA A 179 -8.27 13.53 68.54
N ILE A 180 -7.25 13.94 67.76
CA ILE A 180 -6.22 14.89 68.24
C ILE A 180 -6.86 16.21 68.65
N ARG A 181 -7.80 16.73 67.86
CA ARG A 181 -8.52 17.97 68.18
C ARG A 181 -9.31 17.83 69.49
N SER A 182 -10.03 16.72 69.66
CA SER A 182 -10.75 16.42 70.92
C SER A 182 -9.82 16.41 72.13
N LEU A 183 -8.67 15.74 72.03
CA LEU A 183 -7.66 15.69 73.10
C LEU A 183 -7.07 17.08 73.40
N GLN A 184 -6.84 17.90 72.38
CA GLN A 184 -6.39 19.29 72.58
C GLN A 184 -7.44 20.12 73.35
N GLU A 185 -8.71 19.94 73.02
CA GLU A 185 -9.83 20.58 73.71
C GLU A 185 -9.92 20.14 75.18
N GLU A 186 -9.73 18.85 75.44
CA GLU A 186 -9.69 18.25 76.79
C GLU A 186 -8.51 18.77 77.62
N ILE A 187 -7.30 18.78 77.06
CA ILE A 187 -6.11 19.35 77.73
C ILE A 187 -6.36 20.81 78.10
N ARG A 188 -6.99 21.59 77.22
CA ARG A 188 -7.33 22.98 77.50
C ARG A 188 -8.36 23.09 78.64
N GLY A 189 -9.37 22.21 78.66
CA GLY A 189 -10.35 22.10 79.75
C GLY A 189 -9.68 21.80 81.08
N LEU A 190 -8.85 20.76 81.13
CA LEU A 190 -8.09 20.36 82.32
C LEU A 190 -7.16 21.47 82.81
N ARG A 191 -6.52 22.24 81.91
CA ARG A 191 -5.72 23.41 82.29
C ARG A 191 -6.57 24.51 82.94
N ALA A 192 -7.77 24.76 82.42
CA ALA A 192 -8.68 25.74 83.00
C ALA A 192 -9.20 25.29 84.38
N GLU A 193 -9.55 24.00 84.53
CA GLU A 193 -9.93 23.42 85.81
C GLU A 193 -8.79 23.47 86.82
N LYS A 194 -7.56 23.15 86.41
CA LYS A 194 -6.36 23.27 87.24
C LYS A 194 -6.21 24.69 87.78
N ILE A 195 -6.29 25.71 86.91
CA ILE A 195 -6.20 27.12 87.32
C ILE A 195 -7.32 27.48 88.31
N ALA A 196 -8.55 27.01 88.07
CA ALA A 196 -9.67 27.26 88.98
C ALA A 196 -9.46 26.60 90.35
N VAL A 197 -8.89 25.40 90.41
CA VAL A 197 -8.53 24.73 91.66
C VAL A 197 -7.37 25.44 92.35
N GLU A 198 -6.31 25.83 91.64
CA GLU A 198 -5.20 26.61 92.18
C GLU A 198 -5.69 27.93 92.79
N GLN A 199 -6.63 28.63 92.14
CA GLN A 199 -7.26 29.84 92.67
C GLN A 199 -8.08 29.55 93.95
N LYS A 200 -8.84 28.44 93.98
CA LYS A 200 -9.58 28.03 95.18
C LYS A 200 -8.64 27.69 96.33
N VAL A 201 -7.54 26.98 96.06
CA VAL A 201 -6.52 26.65 97.05
C VAL A 201 -5.87 27.93 97.59
N ALA A 202 -5.44 28.85 96.72
CA ALA A 202 -4.88 30.13 97.16
C ALA A 202 -5.86 30.96 98.01
N ALA A 203 -7.15 30.93 97.68
CA ALA A 203 -8.19 31.59 98.49
C ALA A 203 -8.33 30.94 99.88
N ILE A 204 -8.28 29.60 99.96
CA ILE A 204 -8.32 28.87 101.22
C ILE A 204 -7.04 29.13 102.04
N GLU A 205 -5.86 29.08 101.42
CA GLU A 205 -4.58 29.41 102.08
C GLU A 205 -4.59 30.84 102.64
N SER A 206 -5.14 31.81 101.90
CA SER A 206 -5.35 33.17 102.40
C SER A 206 -6.31 33.19 103.61
N GLN A 207 -7.42 32.46 103.57
CA GLN A 207 -8.34 32.34 104.70
C GLN A 207 -7.66 31.70 105.92
N VAL A 208 -6.90 30.62 105.74
CA VAL A 208 -6.13 29.96 106.80
C VAL A 208 -5.11 30.92 107.40
N GLY A 209 -4.35 31.65 106.57
CA GLY A 209 -3.40 32.67 107.04
C GLY A 209 -4.08 33.77 107.86
N THR A 210 -5.33 34.17 107.55
CA THR A 210 -6.09 35.12 108.38
C THR A 210 -6.60 34.52 109.69
N ILE A 211 -6.85 33.21 109.75
CA ILE A 211 -7.22 32.50 110.97
C ILE A 211 -5.99 32.33 111.87
N ASP A 212 -4.84 32.00 111.27
CA ASP A 212 -3.55 31.87 111.96
C ASP A 212 -3.09 33.22 112.54
N ALA A 213 -3.24 34.31 111.77
CA ALA A 213 -3.02 35.68 112.27
C ALA A 213 -4.04 36.13 113.35
N ARG A 214 -5.17 35.41 113.50
CA ARG A 214 -6.12 35.60 114.61
C ARG A 214 -5.86 34.64 115.78
N GLN A 215 -4.93 33.69 115.64
CA GLN A 215 -4.49 32.72 116.64
C GLN A 215 -3.06 33.01 117.14
N GLU A 216 -2.72 34.29 117.37
CA GLU A 216 -1.90 34.55 118.55
C GLU A 216 -2.75 34.13 119.75
N LEU A 217 -2.60 32.86 120.18
CA LEU A 217 -3.14 32.41 121.45
C LEU A 217 -2.63 33.42 122.48
N PRO A 218 -3.52 34.11 123.23
CA PRO A 218 -3.07 34.95 124.31
C PRO A 218 -2.20 34.10 125.22
N GLU A 219 -1.03 34.62 125.58
CA GLU A 219 0.04 33.90 126.29
C GLU A 219 -0.48 33.08 127.50
N GLY A 220 -1.55 33.54 128.15
CA GLY A 220 -2.23 32.83 129.25
C GLY A 220 -3.02 31.55 128.86
N GLY A 221 -3.35 31.34 127.59
CA GLY A 221 -3.99 30.11 127.10
C GLY A 221 -3.01 28.95 126.93
N ILE A 222 -1.77 29.26 126.52
CA ILE A 222 -0.67 28.28 126.42
C ILE A 222 -0.23 27.85 127.82
N GLU A 223 -0.20 28.77 128.79
CA GLU A 223 0.05 28.45 130.20
C GLU A 223 -1.03 27.54 130.81
N LEU A 224 -2.30 27.70 130.44
CA LEU A 224 -3.40 26.87 130.93
C LEU A 224 -3.36 25.46 130.33
N LEU A 225 -2.98 25.32 129.06
CA LEU A 225 -2.79 24.02 128.40
C LEU A 225 -1.57 23.28 128.95
N ASN A 226 -0.45 23.99 129.20
CA ASN A 226 0.71 23.39 129.88
C ASN A 226 0.37 22.97 131.32
N ARG A 227 -0.47 23.74 132.04
CA ARG A 227 -1.00 23.32 133.35
C ARG A 227 -1.90 22.09 133.27
N LEU A 228 -2.72 21.96 132.24
CA LEU A 228 -3.58 20.79 132.04
C LEU A 228 -2.79 19.54 131.61
N LEU A 229 -1.74 19.70 130.80
CA LEU A 229 -0.82 18.62 130.44
C LEU A 229 0.01 18.15 131.64
N LEU A 230 0.53 19.06 132.48
CA LEU A 230 1.16 18.69 133.76
C LEU A 230 0.18 17.93 134.66
N ARG A 231 -1.09 18.35 134.70
CA ARG A 231 -2.14 17.69 135.48
C ARG A 231 -2.57 16.35 134.89
N GLN A 232 -2.41 16.15 133.58
CA GLN A 232 -2.64 14.89 132.88
C GLN A 232 -1.50 13.91 133.16
N ASP A 233 -0.24 14.36 133.17
CA ASP A 233 0.90 13.54 133.60
C ASP A 233 0.79 13.13 135.08
N GLU A 234 0.30 14.02 135.96
CA GLU A 234 -0.02 13.69 137.35
C GLU A 234 -1.17 12.66 137.47
N LEU A 235 -2.17 12.70 136.58
CA LEU A 235 -3.29 11.75 136.52
C LEU A 235 -2.88 10.40 135.93
N VAL A 236 -1.99 10.39 134.93
CA VAL A 236 -1.41 9.17 134.34
C VAL A 236 -0.49 8.48 135.35
N HIS A 237 0.33 9.22 136.11
CA HIS A 237 1.09 8.66 137.23
C HIS A 237 0.22 8.15 138.39
N ALA A 238 -0.95 8.75 138.64
CA ALA A 238 -1.93 8.26 139.61
C ALA A 238 -2.68 7.00 139.13
N LEU A 239 -2.85 6.83 137.82
CA LEU A 239 -3.50 5.67 137.18
C LEU A 239 -2.53 4.48 136.97
N GLU A 240 -1.23 4.73 136.73
CA GLU A 240 -0.20 3.69 136.68
C GLU A 240 0.09 3.04 138.05
N GLY A 241 -0.26 3.72 139.16
CA GLY A 241 -0.21 3.15 140.51
C GLY A 241 -1.32 2.14 140.84
N LEU A 242 -2.33 1.98 139.98
CA LEU A 242 -3.53 1.16 140.20
C LEU A 242 -3.74 0.05 139.15
N GLY A 243 -2.80 -0.10 138.21
CA GLY A 243 -2.93 -0.99 137.04
C GLY A 243 -1.92 -2.15 136.95
N ASN A 244 -1.27 -2.53 138.06
CA ASN A 244 -0.39 -3.70 138.11
C ASN A 244 -1.16 -4.94 138.60
N GLU A 245 -2.04 -5.49 137.75
CA GLU A 245 -2.38 -6.91 137.75
C GLU A 245 -3.13 -7.25 136.45
N ILE A 246 -2.75 -8.36 135.81
CA ILE A 246 -3.31 -8.99 134.60
C ILE A 246 -2.59 -8.63 133.27
N ASN A 247 -1.50 -9.37 133.06
CA ASN A 247 -0.99 -9.85 131.76
C ASN A 247 -1.77 -11.14 131.37
N PRO A 248 -1.57 -11.80 130.18
CA PRO A 248 -0.89 -11.41 128.94
C PRO A 248 -1.65 -11.81 127.62
N ALA A 249 -1.01 -11.52 126.47
CA ALA A 249 -0.86 -12.40 125.28
C ALA A 249 -1.51 -12.01 123.92
N GLN A 250 -0.61 -12.01 122.90
CA GLN A 250 -0.74 -12.44 121.50
C GLN A 250 -1.27 -11.49 120.40
N ASP A 251 -0.30 -10.85 119.70
CA ASP A 251 0.02 -10.91 118.24
C ASP A 251 -0.71 -11.96 117.35
N PRO A 252 -0.62 -11.92 115.98
CA PRO A 252 0.02 -10.94 115.06
C PRO A 252 -0.82 -10.67 113.76
N SER A 253 -0.16 -10.06 112.74
CA SER A 253 -0.42 -10.14 111.28
C SER A 253 -0.95 -8.84 110.66
N GLY A 254 -0.35 -8.22 109.64
CA GLY A 254 0.61 -8.70 108.65
C GLY A 254 0.08 -8.38 107.24
N ASN A 255 0.79 -7.50 106.49
CA ASN A 255 1.06 -7.57 105.03
C ASN A 255 1.43 -6.16 104.49
N ASN A 256 2.71 -5.85 104.27
CA ASN A 256 3.57 -6.16 103.11
C ASN A 256 3.27 -5.35 101.83
N ALA A 257 4.11 -4.34 101.61
CA ALA A 257 5.03 -4.17 100.47
C ALA A 257 4.61 -4.70 99.08
N ASN A 258 4.64 -3.82 98.05
CA ASN A 258 5.68 -3.84 96.99
C ASN A 258 5.30 -2.99 95.75
N HIS A 259 6.19 -2.05 95.40
CA HIS A 259 6.57 -1.72 94.01
C HIS A 259 7.34 -2.91 93.39
N PRO A 260 7.38 -3.14 92.06
CA PRO A 260 8.30 -2.40 91.15
C PRO A 260 7.75 -2.19 89.71
N SER A 261 8.19 -1.17 88.95
CA SER A 261 9.34 -1.10 88.01
C SER A 261 9.28 -2.03 86.78
N GLY A 262 9.27 -1.40 85.59
CA GLY A 262 10.27 -1.68 84.54
C GLY A 262 9.98 -2.73 83.45
N ASN A 263 10.07 -2.26 82.20
CA ASN A 263 10.58 -2.91 80.97
C ASN A 263 10.02 -4.28 80.54
N ASN A 264 9.64 -4.44 79.26
CA ASN A 264 10.59 -4.80 78.20
C ASN A 264 9.90 -4.94 76.82
N ALA A 265 10.71 -4.72 75.79
CA ALA A 265 10.43 -5.06 74.40
C ALA A 265 10.22 -6.57 74.20
N ASN A 266 9.47 -6.96 73.15
CA ASN A 266 9.94 -7.95 72.18
C ASN A 266 8.97 -8.15 71.00
N HIS A 267 9.60 -8.26 69.83
CA HIS A 267 9.14 -8.86 68.58
C HIS A 267 8.49 -10.26 68.77
N PRO A 268 7.79 -10.78 67.75
CA PRO A 268 8.48 -11.77 66.92
C PRO A 268 8.25 -11.61 65.42
N SER A 269 9.31 -12.00 64.69
CA SER A 269 9.30 -12.41 63.29
C SER A 269 8.50 -13.72 63.12
N GLY A 270 7.94 -13.91 61.93
CA GLY A 270 7.43 -15.18 61.44
C GLY A 270 7.44 -15.15 59.92
N GLU A 271 8.50 -15.73 59.35
CA GLU A 271 8.66 -16.08 57.94
C GLU A 271 7.99 -17.44 57.66
N ASP A 272 7.90 -17.74 56.35
CA ASP A 272 7.74 -19.04 55.69
C ASP A 272 6.31 -19.51 55.28
N ASP A 273 6.08 -19.27 53.98
CA ASP A 273 6.00 -20.30 52.93
C ASP A 273 4.65 -20.84 52.40
N ASP A 274 4.75 -21.09 51.08
CA ASP A 274 4.07 -22.08 50.25
C ASP A 274 2.80 -21.73 49.43
N ALA A 275 3.09 -21.46 48.15
CA ALA A 275 2.67 -22.26 46.99
C ALA A 275 1.16 -22.48 46.68
N LEU A 276 0.77 -21.94 45.53
CA LEU A 276 -0.39 -22.29 44.67
C LEU A 276 -0.27 -23.76 44.16
N PRO A 277 -1.35 -24.50 43.74
CA PRO A 277 -2.07 -24.16 42.48
C PRO A 277 -3.55 -24.62 42.28
N CYS A 278 -4.12 -24.05 41.21
CA CYS A 278 -5.32 -24.31 40.39
C CYS A 278 -6.18 -25.60 40.54
N THR A 279 -7.52 -25.49 40.43
CA THR A 279 -8.42 -25.98 39.33
C THR A 279 -9.90 -26.14 39.82
N VAL A 280 -10.93 -25.45 39.27
CA VAL A 280 -11.86 -25.76 38.13
C VAL A 280 -13.28 -26.16 38.58
N VAL A 281 -14.28 -25.84 37.72
CA VAL A 281 -15.72 -26.24 37.65
C VAL A 281 -16.69 -25.15 38.13
N ASN A 282 -17.22 -24.25 37.27
CA ASN A 282 -18.23 -24.40 36.20
C ASN A 282 -19.68 -24.58 36.69
N THR A 283 -20.54 -23.58 36.49
CA THR A 283 -21.93 -23.75 36.01
C THR A 283 -22.59 -22.41 35.63
N GLN A 284 -22.93 -22.30 34.34
CA GLN A 284 -24.06 -21.53 33.76
C GLN A 284 -25.31 -22.47 33.73
N PRO A 285 -26.56 -22.10 33.32
CA PRO A 285 -26.93 -21.20 32.21
C PRO A 285 -28.27 -20.38 32.45
N PRO A 286 -29.11 -19.97 31.44
CA PRO A 286 -29.55 -18.57 31.20
C PRO A 286 -31.11 -18.46 31.08
N PRO A 287 -31.77 -17.65 30.21
CA PRO A 287 -31.55 -16.28 29.66
C PRO A 287 -32.77 -15.33 29.90
N GLU A 288 -32.72 -14.05 29.48
CA GLU A 288 -33.78 -13.44 28.64
C GLU A 288 -33.52 -11.98 28.19
N THR A 289 -33.93 -11.76 26.95
CA THR A 289 -34.19 -10.58 26.11
C THR A 289 -34.36 -9.18 26.74
N GLY A 290 -33.90 -8.15 26.02
CA GLY A 290 -34.40 -6.78 26.21
C GLY A 290 -33.75 -5.71 25.32
N ASN A 291 -34.29 -5.49 24.13
CA ASN A 291 -34.06 -4.33 23.27
C ASN A 291 -34.46 -3.01 23.96
N ARG A 292 -33.67 -1.93 23.79
CA ARG A 292 -34.10 -0.50 23.74
C ARG A 292 -32.87 0.42 23.60
N THR A 293 -32.57 1.00 22.44
CA THR A 293 -33.12 2.25 21.85
C THR A 293 -33.05 3.48 22.77
N LEU A 294 -31.98 4.28 22.65
CA LEU A 294 -31.91 5.73 22.90
C LEU A 294 -30.77 6.25 21.99
N SER A 295 -30.98 6.94 20.86
CA SER A 295 -31.59 8.25 20.64
C SER A 295 -30.95 9.37 21.45
N ALA A 296 -30.04 10.13 20.81
CA ALA A 296 -29.92 11.59 20.82
C ALA A 296 -28.47 12.04 20.57
N LYS A 297 -28.20 12.60 19.37
CA LYS A 297 -27.23 13.70 19.28
C LYS A 297 -27.62 14.68 18.19
N THR A 298 -28.00 15.85 18.70
CA THR A 298 -28.40 17.10 18.09
C THR A 298 -27.39 17.61 17.05
N PRO A 299 -27.84 18.14 15.90
CA PRO A 299 -27.03 18.97 15.01
C PRO A 299 -27.03 20.43 15.49
N SER A 300 -25.84 21.01 15.62
CA SER A 300 -25.65 22.44 15.91
C SER A 300 -26.00 23.30 14.68
N PRO A 301 -26.73 24.43 14.85
CA PRO A 301 -27.04 25.36 13.77
C PRO A 301 -26.02 26.50 13.76
N GLN A 302 -25.33 26.71 12.63
CA GLN A 302 -24.67 28.00 12.38
C GLN A 302 -25.04 28.56 11.00
N THR A 303 -26.04 29.45 11.07
CA THR A 303 -26.03 30.80 10.52
C THR A 303 -25.67 30.97 9.05
N ARG A 304 -26.72 30.79 8.24
CA ARG A 304 -27.10 31.60 7.08
C ARG A 304 -26.60 33.06 7.18
N ARG A 305 -25.57 33.42 6.40
CA ARG A 305 -25.33 34.80 5.98
C ARG A 305 -25.37 34.87 4.46
N ARG A 306 -26.58 35.13 3.95
CA ARG A 306 -26.81 35.63 2.59
C ARG A 306 -26.06 36.97 2.46
N ARG A 307 -25.07 37.03 1.57
CA ARG A 307 -24.76 38.27 0.84
C ARG A 307 -24.88 37.97 -0.63
N ALA A 308 -25.92 38.54 -1.21
CA ALA A 308 -26.08 38.68 -2.64
C ALA A 308 -24.95 39.59 -3.15
N SER A 309 -24.19 39.06 -4.09
CA SER A 309 -23.37 39.84 -5.02
C SER A 309 -23.62 39.23 -6.39
N ASN A 310 -24.71 39.70 -7.00
CA ASN A 310 -24.89 39.65 -8.44
C ASN A 310 -23.86 40.60 -9.04
N GLU A 311 -22.82 40.10 -9.69
CA GLU A 311 -22.09 40.89 -10.68
C GLU A 311 -21.34 39.96 -11.63
N SER A 312 -21.69 40.03 -12.92
CA SER A 312 -20.95 39.52 -14.08
C SER A 312 -20.59 38.02 -14.13
N ARG A 313 -21.59 37.18 -14.40
CA ARG A 313 -21.35 35.99 -15.24
C ARG A 313 -21.12 36.45 -16.68
N LYS A 314 -19.87 36.78 -17.01
CA LYS A 314 -19.39 36.71 -18.39
C LYS A 314 -19.58 35.26 -18.83
N SER A 315 -20.42 35.07 -19.83
CA SER A 315 -20.63 33.82 -20.55
C SER A 315 -19.27 33.27 -20.99
N GLU A 316 -18.73 32.32 -20.22
CA GLU A 316 -17.59 31.51 -20.59
C GLU A 316 -18.08 30.60 -21.70
N THR A 317 -17.90 31.05 -22.95
CA THR A 317 -18.16 30.26 -24.15
C THR A 317 -17.34 28.99 -24.03
N LYS A 318 -17.96 27.90 -23.57
CA LYS A 318 -17.37 26.56 -23.55
C LYS A 318 -17.00 26.23 -24.99
N ARG A 319 -15.73 26.44 -25.34
CA ARG A 319 -15.22 26.06 -26.66
C ARG A 319 -15.34 24.55 -26.78
N ALA A 320 -15.72 24.11 -27.98
CA ALA A 320 -15.78 22.70 -28.30
C ALA A 320 -14.41 22.06 -27.98
N PRO A 321 -14.40 20.85 -27.41
CA PRO A 321 -13.16 20.09 -27.25
C PRO A 321 -12.42 20.00 -28.59
N PRO A 322 -11.08 19.92 -28.58
CA PRO A 322 -10.31 19.74 -29.81
C PRO A 322 -10.87 18.55 -30.60
N PRO A 323 -10.90 18.62 -31.94
CA PRO A 323 -11.45 17.55 -32.75
C PRO A 323 -10.67 16.25 -32.49
N PRO A 324 -11.36 15.12 -32.30
CA PRO A 324 -10.71 13.84 -32.04
C PRO A 324 -9.80 13.47 -33.21
N GLY A 325 -8.62 12.93 -32.91
CA GLY A 325 -7.59 12.57 -33.89
C GLY A 325 -6.66 13.72 -34.30
N SER A 326 -6.62 14.82 -33.54
CA SER A 326 -5.67 15.90 -33.79
C SER A 326 -4.21 15.44 -33.62
N ASP A 327 -3.33 15.79 -34.57
CA ASP A 327 -1.88 15.57 -34.44
C ASP A 327 -1.32 16.29 -33.20
N LEU A 328 -0.27 15.74 -32.59
CA LEU A 328 0.34 16.23 -31.34
C LEU A 328 0.73 17.71 -31.45
N LYS A 329 1.17 18.15 -32.62
CA LYS A 329 1.52 19.55 -32.90
C LYS A 329 0.32 20.48 -32.85
N THR A 330 -0.80 20.05 -33.44
CA THR A 330 -2.07 20.81 -33.44
C THR A 330 -2.63 20.90 -32.03
N LEU A 331 -2.59 19.80 -31.27
CA LEU A 331 -2.98 19.79 -29.87
C LEU A 331 -2.11 20.74 -29.03
N LEU A 332 -0.79 20.74 -29.26
CA LEU A 332 0.14 21.62 -28.55
C LEU A 332 -0.12 23.10 -28.84
N LEU A 333 -0.41 23.45 -30.09
CA LEU A 333 -0.78 24.82 -30.48
C LEU A 333 -2.09 25.24 -29.81
N HIS A 334 -3.11 24.38 -29.81
CA HIS A 334 -4.39 24.65 -29.15
C HIS A 334 -4.20 24.96 -27.65
N TYR A 335 -3.51 24.08 -26.92
CA TYR A 335 -3.28 24.27 -25.49
C TYR A 335 -2.30 25.41 -25.18
N ARG A 336 -1.40 25.76 -26.10
CA ARG A 336 -0.58 26.96 -25.97
C ARG A 336 -1.43 28.22 -26.00
N GLU A 337 -2.34 28.34 -26.98
CA GLU A 337 -3.25 29.48 -27.06
C GLU A 337 -4.17 29.55 -25.83
N GLU A 338 -4.65 28.41 -25.36
CA GLU A 338 -5.51 28.33 -24.17
C GLU A 338 -4.77 28.83 -22.92
N TYR A 339 -3.52 28.41 -22.75
CA TYR A 339 -2.65 28.85 -21.66
C TYR A 339 -2.35 30.36 -21.71
N GLU A 340 -2.11 30.91 -22.91
CA GLU A 340 -1.85 32.35 -23.11
C GLU A 340 -3.11 33.20 -22.83
N ARG A 341 -4.30 32.68 -23.15
CA ARG A 341 -5.58 33.37 -22.86
C ARG A 341 -5.93 33.36 -21.39
N LYS A 342 -5.81 32.21 -20.72
CA LYS A 342 -6.19 32.04 -19.32
C LYS A 342 -5.17 31.18 -18.60
N ARG A 343 -4.33 31.82 -17.79
CA ARG A 343 -3.33 31.11 -17.01
C ARG A 343 -4.02 30.15 -16.02
N PRO A 344 -3.74 28.84 -16.07
CA PRO A 344 -4.38 27.87 -15.19
C PRO A 344 -3.94 28.06 -13.73
N MET A 345 -4.84 27.77 -12.80
CA MET A 345 -4.55 27.78 -11.35
C MET A 345 -3.52 26.71 -10.96
N SER A 346 -3.45 25.62 -11.71
CA SER A 346 -2.52 24.50 -11.49
C SER A 346 -1.92 24.06 -12.82
N GLU A 347 -0.63 24.34 -12.98
CA GLU A 347 0.17 23.91 -14.14
C GLU A 347 0.09 22.38 -14.33
N VAL A 348 0.17 21.63 -13.23
CA VAL A 348 0.14 20.16 -13.26
C VAL A 348 -1.21 19.65 -13.76
N THR A 349 -2.31 20.26 -13.32
CA THR A 349 -3.64 19.87 -13.77
C THR A 349 -3.82 20.17 -15.26
N PHE A 350 -3.31 21.32 -15.72
CA PHE A 350 -3.34 21.71 -17.13
C PHE A 350 -2.52 20.77 -18.02
N ILE A 351 -1.34 20.35 -17.55
CA ILE A 351 -0.52 19.34 -18.24
C ILE A 351 -1.27 18.01 -18.34
N TRP A 352 -1.95 17.57 -17.27
CA TRP A 352 -2.76 16.36 -17.33
C TRP A 352 -3.94 16.50 -18.29
N THR A 353 -4.60 17.65 -18.36
CA THR A 353 -5.67 17.86 -19.35
C THR A 353 -5.17 17.80 -20.79
N PHE A 354 -3.92 18.20 -21.05
CA PHE A 354 -3.28 18.02 -22.36
C PHE A 354 -2.99 16.55 -22.66
N ILE A 355 -2.41 15.81 -21.70
CA ILE A 355 -2.08 14.38 -21.87
C ILE A 355 -3.36 13.53 -22.04
N ASP A 356 -4.40 13.84 -21.27
CA ASP A 356 -5.70 13.15 -21.31
C ASP A 356 -6.47 13.47 -22.61
N ALA A 357 -6.09 14.53 -23.35
CA ALA A 357 -6.67 14.87 -24.66
C ALA A 357 -5.97 14.19 -25.85
N ILE A 358 -4.94 13.38 -25.60
CA ILE A 358 -4.29 12.56 -26.64
C ILE A 358 -5.10 11.27 -26.80
N ASP A 359 -5.83 11.15 -27.92
CA ASP A 359 -6.69 9.99 -28.18
C ASP A 359 -5.92 8.67 -28.40
N ASP A 360 -4.76 8.74 -29.07
CA ASP A 360 -3.93 7.57 -29.29
C ASP A 360 -3.20 7.17 -28.00
N ARG A 361 -3.59 6.02 -27.44
CA ARG A 361 -2.99 5.45 -26.22
C ARG A 361 -1.50 5.17 -26.37
N ALA A 362 -1.04 4.73 -27.55
CA ALA A 362 0.37 4.47 -27.79
C ALA A 362 1.18 5.78 -27.79
N LEU A 363 0.66 6.82 -28.44
CA LEU A 363 1.24 8.16 -28.43
C LEU A 363 1.24 8.77 -27.02
N SER A 364 0.14 8.65 -26.28
CA SER A 364 0.06 9.13 -24.89
C SER A 364 1.10 8.43 -24.00
N THR A 365 1.26 7.11 -24.16
CA THR A 365 2.28 6.34 -23.44
C THR A 365 3.70 6.77 -23.83
N HIS A 366 3.97 6.96 -25.14
CA HIS A 366 5.26 7.46 -25.63
C HIS A 366 5.59 8.84 -25.06
N VAL A 367 4.62 9.76 -25.04
CA VAL A 367 4.77 11.10 -24.47
C VAL A 367 5.07 11.01 -22.98
N GLN A 368 4.33 10.20 -22.22
CA GLN A 368 4.55 10.03 -20.79
C GLN A 368 5.95 9.45 -20.47
N THR A 369 6.36 8.39 -21.17
CA THR A 369 7.68 7.76 -21.00
C THR A 369 8.81 8.70 -21.43
N SER A 370 8.66 9.39 -22.56
CA SER A 370 9.65 10.36 -23.06
C SER A 370 9.80 11.56 -22.12
N LEU A 371 8.71 12.03 -21.53
CA LEU A 371 8.76 13.11 -20.52
C LEU A 371 9.54 12.70 -19.27
N ALA A 372 9.38 11.46 -18.81
CA ALA A 372 10.17 10.94 -17.69
C ALA A 372 11.66 10.86 -18.01
N ALA A 373 12.00 10.49 -19.25
CA ALA A 373 13.40 10.44 -19.71
C ALA A 373 14.03 11.83 -19.87
N VAL A 374 13.31 12.79 -20.47
CA VAL A 374 13.82 14.13 -20.76
C VAL A 374 13.81 15.05 -19.52
N SER A 375 12.91 14.82 -18.57
CA SER A 375 12.73 15.67 -17.38
C SER A 375 12.58 14.89 -16.07
N PRO A 376 13.57 14.05 -15.70
CA PRO A 376 13.49 13.18 -14.52
C PRO A 376 13.39 13.94 -13.19
N ARG A 377 13.83 15.21 -13.16
CA ARG A 377 13.72 16.06 -11.97
C ARG A 377 12.26 16.37 -11.59
N TRP A 378 11.37 16.43 -12.59
CA TRP A 378 9.99 16.84 -12.43
C TRP A 378 8.98 15.73 -12.66
N VAL A 379 9.37 14.71 -13.42
CA VAL A 379 8.52 13.59 -13.83
C VAL A 379 9.19 12.29 -13.41
N SER A 380 8.48 11.47 -12.63
CA SER A 380 8.96 10.16 -12.19
C SER A 380 8.07 9.05 -12.72
N VAL A 381 8.65 7.98 -13.24
CA VAL A 381 7.93 6.76 -13.64
C VAL A 381 7.32 6.10 -12.39
N MET A 382 6.05 5.72 -12.47
CA MET A 382 5.40 5.00 -11.37
C MET A 382 5.62 3.50 -11.53
N PRO A 383 6.19 2.79 -10.52
CA PRO A 383 6.53 1.37 -10.65
C PRO A 383 5.33 0.40 -10.63
N ASN A 384 4.12 0.87 -10.25
CA ASN A 384 2.96 0.00 -10.02
C ASN A 384 1.78 0.33 -10.94
N LEU A 385 1.75 -0.29 -12.12
CA LEU A 385 0.70 -0.13 -13.13
C LEU A 385 -0.57 -0.94 -12.87
N ARG A 386 -0.52 -1.97 -12.01
CA ARG A 386 -1.60 -2.97 -11.84
C ARG A 386 -2.85 -2.48 -11.10
N ARG A 387 -2.86 -1.28 -10.52
CA ARG A 387 -3.94 -0.84 -9.61
C ARG A 387 -4.62 0.48 -9.95
N ARG A 388 -4.39 1.10 -11.12
CA ARG A 388 -5.06 2.36 -11.48
C ARG A 388 -5.72 2.34 -12.87
N PRO A 389 -7.00 2.75 -12.96
CA PRO A 389 -7.75 2.75 -14.23
C PRO A 389 -7.40 3.90 -15.17
N SER A 390 -6.52 4.83 -14.79
CA SER A 390 -6.38 6.13 -15.48
C SER A 390 -5.37 6.17 -16.63
N GLY A 391 -4.70 5.07 -17.02
CA GLY A 391 -3.71 5.10 -18.10
C GLY A 391 -2.52 6.05 -17.86
N ARG A 392 -2.25 6.40 -16.59
CA ARG A 392 -1.16 7.30 -16.18
C ARG A 392 0.04 6.48 -15.71
N TYR A 393 1.15 6.59 -16.43
CA TYR A 393 2.41 5.87 -16.22
C TYR A 393 3.42 6.70 -15.41
N ILE A 394 3.20 8.01 -15.31
CA ILE A 394 4.11 8.95 -14.65
C ILE A 394 3.41 9.74 -13.55
N SER A 395 4.21 10.21 -12.59
CA SER A 395 3.81 11.22 -11.61
C SER A 395 4.54 12.53 -11.91
N ILE A 396 3.79 13.63 -11.99
CA ILE A 396 4.31 14.98 -12.24
C ILE A 396 4.38 15.73 -10.90
N ARG A 397 5.56 16.19 -10.52
CA ARG A 397 5.78 16.94 -9.27
C ARG A 397 5.20 18.35 -9.37
N LYS A 398 4.74 18.88 -8.22
CA LYS A 398 4.35 20.29 -8.07
C LYS A 398 5.61 21.16 -8.32
N GLY A 399 5.61 21.92 -9.42
CA GLY A 399 6.75 22.75 -9.83
C GLY A 399 7.08 22.65 -11.32
N LEU A 400 6.59 21.63 -12.04
CA LEU A 400 6.69 21.59 -13.50
C LEU A 400 5.80 22.69 -14.10
N ARG A 401 6.43 23.69 -14.74
CA ARG A 401 5.73 24.76 -15.45
C ARG A 401 5.42 24.35 -16.88
N TRP A 402 4.33 24.86 -17.46
CA TRP A 402 3.95 24.61 -18.84
C TRP A 402 5.08 24.89 -19.85
N LYS A 403 5.85 25.97 -19.66
CA LYS A 403 7.00 26.30 -20.54
C LYS A 403 8.09 25.23 -20.54
N ASP A 404 8.36 24.64 -19.37
CA ASP A 404 9.39 23.62 -19.20
C ASP A 404 8.90 22.28 -19.78
N PHE A 405 7.61 21.98 -19.62
CA PHE A 405 6.92 20.88 -20.29
C PHE A 405 6.96 21.00 -21.82
N GLN A 406 6.64 22.16 -22.40
CA GLN A 406 6.72 22.39 -23.85
C GLN A 406 8.14 22.19 -24.39
N LYS A 407 9.16 22.70 -23.67
CA LYS A 407 10.56 22.47 -24.03
C LYS A 407 10.93 20.99 -23.99
N ALA A 408 10.39 20.23 -23.02
CA ALA A 408 10.61 18.79 -22.94
C ALA A 408 9.95 18.06 -24.12
N LEU A 409 8.72 18.44 -24.50
CA LEU A 409 8.03 17.86 -25.65
C LEU A 409 8.80 18.05 -26.96
N LEU A 410 9.40 19.24 -27.17
CA LEU A 410 10.21 19.51 -28.37
C LEU A 410 11.53 18.71 -28.41
N LYS A 411 12.01 18.24 -27.26
CA LYS A 411 13.23 17.42 -27.14
C LYS A 411 12.96 15.92 -27.21
N MET A 412 11.69 15.50 -27.33
CA MET A 412 11.36 14.08 -27.39
C MET A 412 11.84 13.45 -28.70
N PRO A 413 12.32 12.20 -28.67
CA PRO A 413 12.63 11.46 -29.89
C PRO A 413 11.39 11.32 -30.77
N PRO A 414 11.51 11.46 -32.10
CA PRO A 414 10.40 11.19 -33.01
C PRO A 414 9.96 9.73 -32.86
N MET A 415 8.65 9.52 -32.78
CA MET A 415 8.03 8.22 -32.49
C MET A 415 8.37 7.13 -33.55
N SER A 416 8.86 7.55 -34.72
CA SER A 416 9.27 6.70 -35.84
C SER A 416 10.49 5.81 -35.59
N ALA A 417 11.25 6.01 -34.50
CA ALA A 417 12.42 5.20 -34.19
C ALA A 417 12.11 3.96 -33.33
N SER A 418 11.00 3.95 -32.58
CA SER A 418 10.74 2.87 -31.60
C SER A 418 9.92 1.70 -32.16
N LYS A 419 9.09 1.93 -33.19
CA LYS A 419 8.26 0.86 -33.78
C LYS A 419 9.06 -0.13 -34.65
N LYS A 420 10.13 0.30 -35.32
CA LYS A 420 10.98 -0.61 -36.12
C LYS A 420 11.81 -1.60 -35.28
N ALA A 421 11.97 -1.38 -33.98
CA ALA A 421 12.71 -2.30 -33.11
C ALA A 421 11.82 -3.38 -32.47
N GLU A 422 10.55 -3.06 -32.19
CA GLU A 422 9.60 -4.02 -31.59
C GLU A 422 8.76 -4.79 -32.62
N GLU A 423 8.60 -4.29 -33.85
CA GLU A 423 7.88 -5.01 -34.92
C GLU A 423 8.78 -6.04 -35.63
N VAL A 424 10.11 -5.82 -35.66
CA VAL A 424 11.11 -6.80 -36.16
C VAL A 424 11.40 -7.93 -35.15
N THR A 425 10.89 -7.82 -33.92
CA THR A 425 10.94 -8.91 -32.92
C THR A 425 9.61 -9.64 -32.77
N ARG A 426 8.61 -9.31 -33.59
CA ARG A 426 7.28 -9.96 -33.60
C ARG A 426 6.79 -10.44 -34.96
N GLU A 427 7.54 -10.19 -36.03
CA GLU A 427 7.49 -10.96 -37.29
C GLU A 427 8.66 -11.96 -37.30
#